data_AF-A0A8X7CC95-F1
#
_entry.id   AF-A0A8X7CC95-F1
#
_cell.length_a   1.000
_cell.length_b   1.000
_cell.length_c   1.000
_cell.angle_alpha   90.00
_cell.angle_beta   90.00
_cell.angle_gamma   90.00
#
_symmetry.space_group_name_H-M   'P 1'
#
loop_
_entity.id
_entity.type
_entity.pdbx_description
1 polymer ?
#
loop_
_entity_poly.entity_id
_entity_poly.type
_entity_poly.pdbx_seq_one_letter_code
_entity_poly.pdbx_strand_id
1 'polypeptide(L)'
;MPNVNECNEETFNLQCYNKEMPHFTTASSCQTFKNNSEIFTCSITDLRNVSVNGDQKNCTYFTKLTNLDVNVNKNTLRNVEDMCHYKVNFKNYSETTSCVAKDCASLEMKCVNNNFSSCNTNVGLWMIIYGILISILNLSHTATYRLFDVAVVDLTTEHNNDFGRQRVWSILGSFCGPPLAGYILHKFAFNGNQKNYSLAFVCSIIFTILSVASIWPVDAPSNRPAKKMWKKSLEFVRKLEVFLFIVLLLVAGSSFGFQAVYVSWYLQEIGASDLVIGVSRGINGLYGLPFLYSSKWWISRVGERKIFVLALLGHAIFCFSFSLMLEPWFSVVIEATSILNYHLFWVAVMQYVTKIAPDGLQATLKVMAGSLHFNIGRLISTMVGGYIMSIFGGRMAFTVKVAVLPGKEVKDLMLLFLE
;
A
#
# COMPACT_ATOMS: atom_id res chain seq x y z
N MET A 1 0.77 10.13 -10.85
CA MET A 1 2.06 10.85 -10.97
C MET A 1 1.96 11.72 -12.21
N PRO A 2 2.57 12.92 -12.27
CA PRO A 2 2.96 13.44 -13.59
C PRO A 2 3.73 12.32 -14.30
N ASN A 3 3.68 12.22 -15.63
CA ASN A 3 4.59 11.35 -16.37
C ASN A 3 6.01 11.85 -16.08
N VAL A 4 6.58 11.43 -14.95
CA VAL A 4 8.00 11.42 -14.76
C VAL A 4 8.40 10.32 -15.70
N ASN A 5 8.77 10.70 -16.92
CA ASN A 5 9.33 9.78 -17.88
C ASN A 5 10.38 9.01 -17.09
N GLU A 6 10.13 7.72 -16.85
CA GLU A 6 11.17 6.83 -16.36
C GLU A 6 12.38 7.14 -17.21
N CYS A 7 13.52 7.33 -16.58
CA CYS A 7 14.76 7.52 -17.30
C CYS A 7 14.82 6.43 -18.37
N ASN A 8 14.60 6.78 -19.64
CA ASN A 8 14.39 5.82 -20.71
C ASN A 8 15.67 5.00 -20.85
N GLU A 9 15.77 3.90 -20.11
CA GLU A 9 16.75 2.86 -20.34
C GLU A 9 16.27 2.14 -21.60
N GLU A 10 16.94 2.41 -22.72
CA GLU A 10 16.63 1.76 -23.98
C GLU A 10 17.64 0.64 -24.21
N THR A 11 17.11 -0.58 -24.35
CA THR A 11 17.85 -1.76 -24.77
C THR A 11 17.91 -1.79 -26.30
N PHE A 12 19.11 -1.77 -26.87
CA PHE A 12 19.33 -1.92 -28.31
C PHE A 12 19.97 -3.27 -28.63
N ASN A 13 19.40 -3.98 -29.61
CA ASN A 13 19.98 -5.19 -30.18
C ASN A 13 20.68 -4.87 -31.50
N LEU A 14 22.01 -4.85 -31.48
CA LEU A 14 22.82 -4.67 -32.68
C LEU A 14 23.06 -6.01 -33.39
N GLN A 15 22.96 -6.00 -34.71
CA GLN A 15 23.35 -7.10 -35.59
C GLN A 15 24.43 -6.61 -36.58
N CYS A 16 25.46 -7.43 -36.82
CA CYS A 16 26.45 -7.14 -37.87
C CYS A 16 25.90 -7.62 -39.23
N TYR A 17 25.61 -6.69 -40.15
CA TYR A 17 25.18 -7.04 -41.51
C TYR A 17 26.38 -7.04 -42.46
N ASN A 18 26.69 -8.20 -43.05
CA ASN A 18 27.87 -8.36 -43.88
C ASN A 18 27.54 -8.11 -45.36
N LYS A 19 27.75 -6.88 -45.83
CA LYS A 19 28.11 -6.53 -47.21
C LYS A 19 28.42 -5.02 -47.29
N GLU A 20 29.70 -4.73 -47.50
CA GLU A 20 30.28 -3.47 -48.02
C GLU A 20 30.29 -2.21 -47.14
N MET A 21 29.71 -2.18 -45.93
CA MET A 21 29.97 -1.08 -44.97
C MET A 21 30.21 -1.57 -43.53
N PRO A 22 31.27 -1.10 -42.84
CA PRO A 22 31.61 -1.51 -41.48
C PRO A 22 30.77 -0.71 -40.45
N HIS A 23 29.46 -0.96 -40.38
CA HIS A 23 28.58 -0.27 -39.46
C HIS A 23 27.65 -1.26 -38.74
N PHE A 24 27.54 -1.14 -37.42
CA PHE A 24 26.54 -1.84 -36.63
C PHE A 24 25.15 -1.29 -36.98
N THR A 25 24.21 -2.18 -37.30
CA THR A 25 22.81 -1.81 -37.53
C THR A 25 21.96 -2.46 -36.45
N THR A 26 21.00 -1.70 -35.92
CA THR A 26 19.99 -2.22 -34.98
C THR A 26 18.67 -2.28 -35.74
N ALA A 27 17.92 -3.38 -35.59
CA ALA A 27 16.53 -3.46 -36.03
C ALA A 27 15.64 -3.31 -34.79
N SER A 28 15.14 -2.11 -34.54
CA SER A 28 14.14 -1.85 -33.50
C SER A 28 12.86 -1.29 -34.13
N SER A 29 11.73 -1.49 -33.45
CA SER A 29 10.42 -1.08 -33.93
C SER A 29 10.36 0.45 -34.08
N CYS A 30 9.93 0.92 -35.25
CA CYS A 30 9.95 2.34 -35.63
C CYS A 30 8.98 3.26 -34.84
N GLN A 31 8.50 2.87 -33.65
CA GLN A 31 7.41 3.57 -32.95
C GLN A 31 7.85 4.74 -32.06
N THR A 32 9.13 4.90 -31.72
CA THR A 32 9.55 5.84 -30.65
C THR A 32 10.10 7.18 -31.11
N PHE A 33 10.48 7.37 -32.38
CA PHE A 33 11.12 8.61 -32.84
C PHE A 33 10.22 9.40 -33.81
N LYS A 34 9.13 9.97 -33.28
CA LYS A 34 8.37 11.04 -33.94
C LYS A 34 9.02 12.39 -33.64
N ASN A 35 10.13 12.67 -34.30
CA ASN A 35 10.51 13.96 -34.89
C ASN A 35 12.03 14.12 -34.93
N ASN A 36 12.48 14.41 -36.14
CA ASN A 36 13.75 15.02 -36.53
C ASN A 36 15.06 14.27 -36.25
N SER A 37 15.94 14.46 -37.23
CA SER A 37 17.31 14.01 -37.38
C SER A 37 18.23 14.55 -36.29
N GLU A 38 18.11 14.05 -35.06
CA GLU A 38 19.01 14.40 -33.95
C GLU A 38 20.03 13.28 -33.69
N ILE A 39 21.28 13.69 -33.48
CA ILE A 39 22.38 12.82 -33.04
C ILE A 39 22.22 12.63 -31.54
N PHE A 40 21.97 11.41 -31.09
CA PHE A 40 21.81 11.09 -29.67
C PHE A 40 23.13 10.58 -29.09
N THR A 41 23.55 11.16 -27.96
CA THR A 41 24.69 10.70 -27.14
C THR A 41 24.19 9.89 -25.95
N CYS A 42 24.57 8.61 -25.86
CA CYS A 42 24.32 7.78 -24.67
C CYS A 42 25.61 7.21 -24.09
N SER A 43 25.64 7.04 -22.77
CA SER A 43 26.68 6.27 -22.08
C SER A 43 26.18 4.84 -21.83
N ILE A 44 27.05 3.86 -22.08
CA ILE A 44 26.73 2.43 -21.98
C ILE A 44 26.79 2.00 -20.49
N THR A 45 25.74 1.36 -19.99
CA THR A 45 25.67 0.88 -18.60
C THR A 45 25.89 -0.63 -18.45
N ASP A 46 25.45 -1.43 -19.42
CA ASP A 46 25.62 -2.89 -19.42
C ASP A 46 25.69 -3.41 -20.87
N LEU A 47 26.51 -4.45 -21.08
CA LEU A 47 26.84 -5.03 -22.38
C LEU A 47 26.69 -6.55 -22.27
N ARG A 48 25.64 -7.10 -22.89
CA ARG A 48 25.36 -8.55 -22.86
C ARG A 48 25.55 -9.14 -24.26
N ASN A 49 26.41 -10.15 -24.36
CA ASN A 49 26.63 -10.88 -25.60
C ASN A 49 25.50 -11.90 -25.78
N VAL A 50 24.80 -11.85 -26.92
CA VAL A 50 23.81 -12.88 -27.28
C VAL A 50 24.45 -13.84 -28.28
N SER A 51 24.43 -15.13 -27.92
CA SER A 51 25.13 -16.24 -28.58
C SER A 51 24.63 -16.54 -29.99
N VAL A 52 25.52 -17.05 -30.84
CA VAL A 52 25.16 -17.83 -32.04
C VAL A 52 25.42 -19.31 -31.76
N ASN A 53 24.39 -20.14 -31.94
CA ASN A 53 24.45 -21.61 -31.91
C ASN A 53 25.12 -22.23 -30.66
N GLY A 54 24.51 -22.01 -29.49
CA GLY A 54 24.57 -22.98 -28.39
C GLY A 54 25.72 -22.83 -27.38
N ASP A 55 26.73 -21.98 -27.61
CA ASP A 55 27.77 -21.73 -26.61
C ASP A 55 27.85 -20.24 -26.22
N GLN A 56 27.52 -19.94 -24.97
CA GLN A 56 27.82 -18.64 -24.34
C GLN A 56 29.34 -18.53 -24.11
N LYS A 57 30.08 -18.05 -25.10
CA LYS A 57 31.46 -17.58 -24.89
C LYS A 57 31.51 -16.06 -24.91
N ASN A 58 32.11 -15.49 -23.87
CA ASN A 58 32.37 -14.05 -23.76
C ASN A 58 33.29 -13.61 -24.91
N CYS A 59 32.79 -12.78 -25.82
CA CYS A 59 33.61 -12.14 -26.84
C CYS A 59 34.54 -11.11 -26.16
N THR A 60 35.82 -11.44 -26.04
CA THR A 60 36.89 -10.62 -25.41
C THR A 60 37.09 -9.24 -26.07
N TYR A 61 36.63 -9.09 -27.31
CA TYR A 61 36.69 -7.82 -28.04
C TYR A 61 35.67 -6.79 -27.53
N PHE A 62 34.48 -7.23 -27.09
CA PHE A 62 33.39 -6.33 -26.69
C PHE A 62 33.49 -5.83 -25.25
N THR A 63 34.22 -6.54 -24.39
CA THR A 63 34.53 -6.09 -23.02
C THR A 63 35.39 -4.81 -22.96
N LYS A 64 36.02 -4.40 -24.06
CA LYS A 64 36.73 -3.10 -24.14
C LYS A 64 35.82 -1.90 -24.38
N LEU A 65 34.56 -2.12 -24.78
CA LEU A 65 33.61 -1.05 -25.13
C LEU A 65 32.82 -0.52 -23.93
N THR A 66 32.99 -1.10 -22.73
CA THR A 66 32.15 -0.83 -21.54
C THR A 66 32.30 0.55 -20.91
N ASN A 67 33.02 1.51 -21.52
CA ASN A 67 33.24 2.85 -20.99
C ASN A 67 33.23 3.94 -22.10
N LEU A 68 32.57 3.70 -23.22
CA LEU A 68 32.55 4.63 -24.36
C LEU A 68 31.19 5.29 -24.54
N ASP A 69 31.21 6.58 -24.89
CA ASP A 69 30.01 7.30 -25.31
C ASP A 69 29.67 6.97 -26.76
N VAL A 70 28.39 6.76 -27.02
CA VAL A 70 27.89 6.33 -28.33
C VAL A 70 27.04 7.43 -28.95
N ASN A 71 27.37 7.82 -30.18
CA ASN A 71 26.54 8.63 -31.06
C ASN A 71 25.71 7.72 -31.97
N VAL A 72 24.40 7.68 -31.75
CA VAL A 72 23.47 6.96 -32.63
C VAL A 72 22.85 7.95 -33.62
N ASN A 73 22.96 7.65 -34.91
CA ASN A 73 22.39 8.43 -35.99
C ASN A 73 21.36 7.61 -36.77
N LYS A 74 20.15 8.14 -36.96
CA LYS A 74 19.10 7.46 -37.73
C LYS A 74 19.37 7.64 -39.22
N ASN A 75 19.76 6.57 -39.90
CA ASN A 75 19.88 6.59 -41.36
C ASN A 75 18.54 6.18 -41.97
N THR A 76 17.84 7.13 -42.59
CA THR A 76 16.69 6.82 -43.45
C THR A 76 17.19 6.26 -44.78
N LEU A 77 17.58 4.98 -44.81
CA LEU A 77 17.75 4.27 -46.07
C LEU A 77 16.39 3.64 -46.46
N ARG A 78 16.10 3.76 -47.76
CA ARG A 78 14.78 3.63 -48.40
C ARG A 78 13.98 2.38 -48.01
N ASN A 79 12.66 2.58 -47.95
CA ASN A 79 11.55 1.62 -47.95
C ASN A 79 11.93 0.18 -48.34
N VAL A 80 12.27 -0.64 -47.35
CA VAL A 80 12.05 -2.08 -47.39
C VAL A 80 11.59 -2.50 -45.99
N GLU A 81 10.36 -3.03 -45.93
CA GLU A 81 9.68 -3.74 -44.83
C GLU A 81 10.06 -3.38 -43.37
N ASP A 82 9.19 -2.61 -42.69
CA ASP A 82 8.98 -2.46 -41.22
C ASP A 82 10.18 -2.40 -40.24
N MET A 83 11.42 -2.27 -40.72
CA MET A 83 12.62 -2.27 -39.89
C MET A 83 13.42 -0.97 -40.06
N CYS A 84 13.64 -0.27 -38.94
CA CYS A 84 14.43 0.96 -38.91
C CYS A 84 15.93 0.62 -38.78
N HIS A 85 16.77 1.16 -39.67
CA HIS A 85 18.22 1.02 -39.59
C HIS A 85 18.87 2.22 -38.87
N TYR A 86 19.69 1.94 -37.86
CA TYR A 86 20.45 2.94 -37.11
C TYR A 86 21.95 2.78 -37.36
N LYS A 87 22.67 3.89 -37.49
CA LYS A 87 24.13 3.94 -37.57
C LYS A 87 24.70 4.32 -36.21
N VAL A 88 25.56 3.47 -35.66
CA VAL A 88 26.15 3.66 -34.32
C VAL A 88 27.63 4.04 -34.46
N ASN A 89 28.02 5.19 -33.91
CA ASN A 89 29.41 5.69 -33.90
C ASN A 89 29.89 5.82 -32.45
N PHE A 90 31.05 5.25 -32.11
CA PHE A 90 31.65 5.39 -30.78
C PHE A 90 32.52 6.66 -30.74
N LYS A 91 32.33 7.53 -29.73
CA LYS A 91 33.22 8.68 -29.49
C LYS A 91 34.57 8.19 -28.96
N ASN A 92 35.66 8.88 -29.32
CA ASN A 92 37.05 8.59 -28.92
C ASN A 92 37.67 7.28 -29.45
N TYR A 93 37.05 6.64 -30.45
CA TYR A 93 37.66 5.51 -31.15
C TYR A 93 37.89 5.87 -32.62
N SER A 94 39.16 5.93 -33.05
CA SER A 94 39.57 6.39 -34.39
C SER A 94 39.83 5.26 -35.38
N GLU A 95 39.85 4.00 -34.94
CA GLU A 95 39.96 2.86 -35.85
C GLU A 95 38.59 2.46 -36.39
N THR A 96 38.47 2.39 -37.71
CA THR A 96 37.31 1.85 -38.43
C THR A 96 37.11 0.40 -38.03
N THR A 97 36.17 0.17 -37.11
CA THR A 97 35.79 -1.17 -36.64
C THR A 97 35.04 -1.92 -37.73
N SER A 98 35.78 -2.62 -38.59
CA SER A 98 35.20 -3.66 -39.44
C SER A 98 34.71 -4.81 -38.56
N CYS A 99 33.48 -5.29 -38.78
CA CYS A 99 32.94 -6.50 -38.14
C CYS A 99 33.77 -7.73 -38.58
N VAL A 100 34.97 -7.91 -38.03
CA VAL A 100 35.84 -9.07 -38.30
C VAL A 100 35.98 -9.92 -37.03
N ALA A 101 34.90 -10.02 -36.24
CA ALA A 101 34.74 -11.09 -35.28
C ALA A 101 33.86 -12.16 -35.94
N LYS A 102 34.48 -13.23 -36.46
CA LYS A 102 33.77 -14.34 -37.12
C LYS A 102 32.72 -15.03 -36.22
N ASP A 103 32.72 -14.75 -34.91
CA ASP A 103 31.99 -15.54 -33.91
C ASP A 103 30.98 -14.75 -33.05
N CYS A 104 30.66 -13.49 -33.39
CA CYS A 104 29.71 -12.67 -32.60
C CYS A 104 28.70 -11.98 -33.54
N ALA A 105 27.47 -12.52 -33.66
CA ALA A 105 26.47 -11.98 -34.60
C ALA A 105 25.46 -10.99 -33.99
N SER A 106 25.28 -10.98 -32.67
CA SER A 106 24.33 -10.09 -31.99
C SER A 106 24.83 -9.59 -30.64
N LEU A 107 24.59 -8.31 -30.37
CA LEU A 107 25.01 -7.63 -29.13
C LEU A 107 23.83 -6.85 -28.55
N GLU A 108 23.53 -7.07 -27.27
CA GLU A 108 22.54 -6.28 -26.53
C GLU A 108 23.28 -5.20 -25.72
N MET A 109 22.91 -3.94 -25.92
CA MET A 109 23.41 -2.81 -25.12
C MET A 109 22.28 -2.16 -24.34
N LYS A 110 22.58 -1.74 -23.11
CA LYS A 110 21.74 -0.82 -22.35
C LYS A 110 22.35 0.58 -22.39
N CYS A 111 21.60 1.54 -22.91
CA CYS A 111 22.01 2.93 -22.99
C CYS A 111 21.18 3.82 -22.05
N VAL A 112 21.86 4.74 -21.37
CA VAL A 112 21.22 5.77 -20.54
C VAL A 112 21.53 7.14 -21.15
N ASN A 113 20.48 7.96 -21.34
CA ASN A 113 20.60 9.29 -21.94
C ASN A 113 21.29 10.27 -20.96
N ASN A 114 22.32 10.99 -21.39
CA ASN A 114 23.19 11.80 -20.51
C ASN A 114 22.59 13.13 -20.00
N ASN A 115 21.34 13.49 -20.34
CA ASN A 115 20.67 14.69 -19.82
C ASN A 115 20.17 14.54 -18.36
N PHE A 116 20.94 13.85 -17.50
CA PHE A 116 20.41 13.11 -16.36
C PHE A 116 20.49 13.78 -14.97
N SER A 117 21.21 14.89 -14.81
CA SER A 117 21.39 15.52 -13.48
C SER A 117 20.09 16.16 -12.92
N SER A 118 19.08 16.38 -13.75
CA SER A 118 17.78 16.97 -13.36
C SER A 118 16.67 15.94 -13.09
N CYS A 119 16.84 14.67 -13.47
CA CYS A 119 15.76 13.69 -13.40
C CYS A 119 15.60 13.07 -12.00
N ASN A 120 16.71 12.68 -11.37
CA ASN A 120 16.67 11.97 -10.09
C ASN A 120 16.27 12.87 -8.91
N THR A 121 16.63 14.16 -8.97
CA THR A 121 16.33 15.17 -7.94
C THR A 121 14.83 15.46 -7.84
N ASN A 122 14.10 15.37 -8.95
CA ASN A 122 12.67 15.61 -8.98
C ASN A 122 11.87 14.41 -8.44
N VAL A 123 12.28 13.17 -8.74
CA VAL A 123 11.59 11.96 -8.26
C VAL A 123 11.55 11.92 -6.73
N GLY A 124 12.70 12.10 -6.07
CA GLY A 124 12.78 12.07 -4.61
C GLY A 124 11.91 13.15 -3.96
N LEU A 125 11.94 14.37 -4.51
CA LEU A 125 11.12 15.49 -4.02
C LEU A 125 9.62 15.22 -4.20
N TRP A 126 9.19 14.73 -5.38
CA TRP A 126 7.79 14.38 -5.62
C TRP A 126 7.33 13.23 -4.72
N MET A 127 8.16 12.20 -4.50
CA MET A 127 7.85 11.10 -3.59
C MET A 127 7.64 11.59 -2.15
N ILE A 128 8.46 12.53 -1.68
CA ILE A 128 8.29 13.15 -0.36
C ILE A 128 6.99 13.95 -0.31
N ILE A 129 6.72 14.81 -1.30
CA ILE A 129 5.49 15.61 -1.35
C ILE A 129 4.24 14.71 -1.36
N TYR A 130 4.21 13.69 -2.23
CA TYR A 130 3.10 12.74 -2.29
C TYR A 130 2.96 11.94 -0.99
N GLY A 131 4.07 11.52 -0.40
CA GLY A 131 4.08 10.82 0.90
C GLY A 131 3.47 11.67 2.01
N ILE A 132 3.82 12.96 2.09
CA ILE A 132 3.25 13.91 3.04
C ILE A 132 1.76 14.10 2.79
N LEU A 133 1.34 14.35 1.54
CA LEU A 133 -0.07 14.55 1.18
C LEU A 133 -0.92 13.32 1.52
N ILE A 134 -0.46 12.12 1.19
CA ILE A 134 -1.16 10.86 1.49
C ILE A 134 -1.22 10.65 3.02
N SER A 135 -0.17 10.99 3.74
CA SER A 135 -0.13 10.88 5.21
C SER A 135 -1.13 11.83 5.86
N ILE A 136 -1.18 13.09 5.41
CA ILE A 136 -2.16 14.08 5.88
C ILE A 136 -3.59 13.64 5.55
N LEU A 137 -3.82 13.10 4.35
CA LEU A 137 -5.13 12.59 3.94
C LEU A 137 -5.58 11.43 4.85
N ASN A 138 -4.70 10.46 5.10
CA ASN A 138 -5.01 9.33 5.99
C ASN A 138 -5.21 9.77 7.45
N LEU A 139 -4.40 10.71 7.94
CA LEU A 139 -4.54 11.25 9.30
C LEU A 139 -5.86 12.01 9.46
N SER A 140 -6.18 12.88 8.50
CA SER A 140 -7.46 13.61 8.48
C SER A 140 -8.64 12.66 8.42
N HIS A 141 -8.60 11.68 7.51
CA HIS A 141 -9.65 10.67 7.35
C HIS A 141 -9.89 9.92 8.67
N THR A 142 -8.85 9.34 9.26
CA THR A 142 -8.96 8.58 10.52
C THR A 142 -9.40 9.45 11.69
N ALA A 143 -8.90 10.68 11.82
CA ALA A 143 -9.26 11.61 12.88
C ALA A 143 -10.76 11.98 12.81
N THR A 144 -11.27 12.26 11.62
CA THR A 144 -12.69 12.55 11.39
C THR A 144 -13.59 11.42 11.87
N TYR A 145 -13.28 10.14 11.54
CA TYR A 145 -14.05 9.01 12.07
C TYR A 145 -14.04 8.93 13.60
N ARG A 146 -12.92 9.28 14.25
CA ARG A 146 -12.84 9.25 15.72
C ARG A 146 -13.65 10.36 16.37
N LEU A 147 -13.66 11.55 15.78
CA LEU A 147 -14.52 12.64 16.26
C LEU A 147 -15.99 12.27 16.14
N PHE A 148 -16.40 11.63 15.03
CA PHE A 148 -17.76 11.11 14.89
C PHE A 148 -18.09 10.01 15.89
N ASP A 149 -17.17 9.05 16.13
CA ASP A 149 -17.37 8.03 17.15
C ASP A 149 -17.65 8.66 18.52
N VAL A 150 -16.87 9.68 18.91
CA VAL A 150 -17.05 10.38 20.19
C VAL A 150 -18.40 11.10 20.25
N ALA A 151 -18.73 11.87 19.21
CA ALA A 151 -20.01 12.59 19.14
C ALA A 151 -21.21 11.62 19.23
N VAL A 152 -21.14 10.48 18.54
CA VAL A 152 -22.20 9.46 18.59
C VAL A 152 -22.28 8.80 19.97
N VAL A 153 -21.14 8.49 20.62
CA VAL A 153 -21.18 7.95 21.99
C VAL A 153 -21.83 8.94 22.95
N ASP A 154 -21.48 10.23 22.86
CA ASP A 154 -22.00 11.24 23.78
C ASP A 154 -23.52 11.44 23.56
N LEU A 155 -23.97 11.56 22.30
CA LEU A 155 -25.40 11.63 21.95
C LEU A 155 -26.20 10.39 22.36
N THR A 156 -25.63 9.19 22.16
CA THR A 156 -26.30 7.95 22.58
C THR A 156 -26.37 7.80 24.08
N THR A 157 -25.39 8.32 24.82
CA THR A 157 -25.42 8.34 26.29
C THR A 157 -26.51 9.28 26.79
N GLU A 158 -26.63 10.47 26.20
CA GLU A 158 -27.68 11.45 26.55
C GLU A 158 -29.09 10.90 26.31
N HIS A 159 -29.31 10.19 25.19
CA HIS A 159 -30.59 9.61 24.83
C HIS A 159 -30.80 8.18 25.36
N ASN A 160 -29.91 7.69 26.24
CA ASN A 160 -29.93 6.34 26.80
C ASN A 160 -30.10 5.21 25.74
N ASN A 161 -29.40 5.35 24.62
CA ASN A 161 -29.47 4.45 23.47
C ASN A 161 -28.14 3.69 23.28
N ASP A 162 -28.13 2.70 22.39
CA ASP A 162 -27.00 1.80 22.19
C ASP A 162 -26.04 2.34 21.12
N PHE A 163 -24.80 2.65 21.49
CA PHE A 163 -23.72 2.97 20.54
C PHE A 163 -23.56 1.91 19.44
N GLY A 164 -23.64 0.63 19.82
CA GLY A 164 -23.52 -0.50 18.87
C GLY A 164 -24.60 -0.48 17.78
N ARG A 165 -25.84 -0.08 18.12
CA ARG A 165 -26.94 0.01 17.15
C ARG A 165 -26.76 1.17 16.18
N GLN A 166 -26.25 2.31 16.63
CA GLN A 166 -25.93 3.44 15.73
C GLN A 166 -24.79 3.10 14.78
N ARG A 167 -23.79 2.36 15.28
CA ARG A 167 -22.63 1.96 14.48
C ARG A 167 -22.94 1.01 13.33
N VAL A 168 -24.08 0.30 13.37
CA VAL A 168 -24.56 -0.54 12.26
C VAL A 168 -24.65 0.25 10.94
N TRP A 169 -25.14 1.49 10.98
CA TRP A 169 -25.26 2.34 9.78
C TRP A 169 -23.90 2.72 9.19
N SER A 170 -22.90 2.97 10.03
CA SER A 170 -21.51 3.21 9.57
C SER A 170 -20.93 2.00 8.82
N ILE A 171 -21.31 0.80 9.26
CA ILE A 171 -20.80 -0.45 8.68
C ILE A 171 -21.50 -0.84 7.40
N LEU A 172 -22.77 -0.47 7.22
CA LEU A 172 -23.42 -0.58 5.92
C LEU A 172 -22.66 0.21 4.84
N GLY A 173 -22.17 1.41 5.16
CA GLY A 173 -21.29 2.17 4.27
C GLY A 173 -19.99 1.44 3.96
N SER A 174 -19.37 0.82 4.97
CA SER A 174 -18.15 0.01 4.81
C SER A 174 -18.39 -1.31 4.06
N PHE A 175 -19.62 -1.83 4.08
CA PHE A 175 -20.03 -3.01 3.33
C PHE A 175 -20.25 -2.70 1.85
N CYS A 176 -20.93 -1.59 1.54
CA CYS A 176 -21.27 -1.23 0.16
C CYS A 176 -20.13 -0.50 -0.59
N GLY A 177 -19.36 0.34 0.10
CA GLY A 177 -18.36 1.23 -0.51
C GLY A 177 -17.21 0.51 -1.23
N PRO A 178 -16.44 -0.35 -0.54
CA PRO A 178 -15.30 -1.05 -1.14
C PRO A 178 -15.67 -1.97 -2.33
N PRO A 179 -16.74 -2.78 -2.28
CA PRO A 179 -17.18 -3.56 -3.45
C PRO A 179 -17.60 -2.67 -4.62
N LEU A 180 -18.29 -1.55 -4.36
CA LEU A 180 -18.65 -0.59 -5.41
C LEU A 180 -17.40 0.01 -6.08
N ALA A 181 -16.41 0.40 -5.28
CA ALA A 181 -15.13 0.87 -5.80
C ALA A 181 -14.42 -0.23 -6.63
N GLY A 182 -14.34 -1.46 -6.11
CA GLY A 182 -13.76 -2.59 -6.82
C GLY A 182 -14.47 -2.90 -8.15
N TYR A 183 -15.80 -2.81 -8.18
CA TYR A 183 -16.60 -2.97 -9.40
C TYR A 183 -16.34 -1.86 -10.43
N ILE A 184 -16.27 -0.60 -9.99
CA ILE A 184 -15.92 0.53 -10.86
C ILE A 184 -14.53 0.29 -11.49
N LEU A 185 -13.54 -0.07 -10.68
CA LEU A 185 -12.19 -0.34 -11.19
C LEU A 185 -12.15 -1.52 -12.15
N HIS A 186 -12.86 -2.60 -11.84
CA HIS A 186 -12.90 -3.79 -12.69
C HIS A 186 -13.55 -3.52 -14.06
N LYS A 187 -14.62 -2.73 -14.09
CA LYS A 187 -15.37 -2.44 -15.33
C LYS A 187 -14.74 -1.33 -16.18
N PHE A 188 -14.11 -0.34 -15.55
CA PHE A 188 -13.53 0.84 -16.21
C PHE A 188 -11.99 0.80 -16.28
N ALA A 189 -11.39 -0.38 -16.14
CA ALA A 189 -10.03 -0.61 -16.58
C ALA A 189 -9.99 -0.45 -18.10
N PHE A 190 -9.73 0.77 -18.58
CA PHE A 190 -9.49 1.04 -20.00
C PHE A 190 -8.35 0.14 -20.51
N ASN A 191 -8.38 -0.21 -21.80
CA ASN A 191 -7.50 -1.16 -22.52
C ASN A 191 -5.97 -0.93 -22.46
N GLY A 192 -5.43 -0.28 -21.43
CA GLY A 192 -4.01 -0.22 -21.10
C GLY A 192 -3.76 -0.71 -19.67
N ASN A 193 -2.54 -1.17 -19.40
CA ASN A 193 -2.08 -1.67 -18.08
C ASN A 193 -2.16 -0.64 -16.92
N GLN A 194 -2.81 0.51 -17.09
CA GLN A 194 -2.90 1.55 -16.06
C GLN A 194 -4.32 1.66 -15.50
N LYS A 195 -4.47 1.33 -14.21
CA LYS A 195 -5.74 1.47 -13.47
C LYS A 195 -6.11 2.95 -13.33
N ASN A 196 -7.31 3.33 -13.77
CA ASN A 196 -7.83 4.68 -13.61
C ASN A 196 -8.74 4.78 -12.37
N TYR A 197 -8.27 5.47 -11.33
CA TYR A 197 -9.00 5.67 -10.06
C TYR A 197 -9.91 6.91 -10.08
N SER A 198 -9.92 7.70 -11.15
CA SER A 198 -10.60 9.01 -11.19
C SER A 198 -12.09 8.90 -10.87
N LEU A 199 -12.79 7.91 -11.45
CA LEU A 199 -14.22 7.72 -11.21
C LEU A 199 -14.52 7.36 -9.75
N ALA A 200 -13.69 6.53 -9.12
CA ALA A 200 -13.82 6.19 -7.71
C ALA A 200 -13.63 7.43 -6.81
N PHE A 201 -12.68 8.31 -7.14
CA PHE A 201 -12.49 9.57 -6.41
C PHE A 201 -13.66 10.53 -6.57
N VAL A 202 -14.24 10.66 -7.77
CA VAL A 202 -15.43 11.49 -8.00
C VAL A 202 -16.61 10.98 -7.15
N CYS A 203 -16.84 9.66 -7.13
CA CYS A 203 -17.86 9.06 -6.25
C CYS A 203 -17.58 9.38 -4.77
N SER A 204 -16.34 9.25 -4.31
CA SER A 204 -15.95 9.57 -2.93
C SER A 204 -16.22 11.03 -2.56
N ILE A 205 -15.98 11.98 -3.48
CA ILE A 205 -16.25 13.40 -3.26
C ILE A 205 -17.76 13.65 -3.11
N ILE A 206 -18.58 13.05 -3.98
CA ILE A 206 -20.04 13.17 -3.91
C ILE A 206 -20.57 12.68 -2.56
N PHE A 207 -20.14 11.47 -2.12
CA PHE A 207 -20.54 10.94 -0.81
C PHE A 207 -20.06 11.80 0.36
N THR A 208 -18.87 12.41 0.24
CA THR A 208 -18.35 13.33 1.27
C THR A 208 -19.22 14.58 1.38
N ILE A 209 -19.60 15.20 0.26
CA ILE A 209 -20.50 16.38 0.24
C ILE A 209 -21.86 16.04 0.86
N LEU A 210 -22.43 14.89 0.50
CA LEU A 210 -23.69 14.40 1.08
C LEU A 210 -23.58 14.18 2.61
N SER A 211 -22.44 13.67 3.08
CA SER A 211 -22.21 13.48 4.51
C SER A 211 -22.15 14.82 5.26
N VAL A 212 -21.46 15.82 4.69
CA VAL A 212 -21.37 17.18 5.27
C VAL A 212 -22.74 17.83 5.34
N ALA A 213 -23.55 17.72 4.28
CA ALA A 213 -24.92 18.24 4.26
C ALA A 213 -25.82 17.57 5.32
N SER A 214 -25.62 16.28 5.58
CA SER A 214 -26.39 15.52 6.57
C SER A 214 -26.01 15.86 8.02
N ILE A 215 -24.75 16.25 8.26
CA ILE A 215 -24.24 16.60 9.59
C ILE A 215 -24.48 18.06 9.94
N TRP A 216 -24.59 18.94 8.94
CA TRP A 216 -24.80 20.37 9.12
C TRP A 216 -25.89 20.76 10.15
N PRO A 217 -27.07 20.10 10.22
CA PRO A 217 -28.11 20.44 11.19
C PRO A 217 -27.95 19.79 12.57
N VAL A 218 -26.89 19.02 12.83
CA VAL A 218 -26.74 18.26 14.07
C VAL A 218 -26.06 19.09 15.15
N ASP A 219 -26.80 19.43 16.20
CA ASP A 219 -26.25 20.04 17.40
C ASP A 219 -25.57 18.99 18.28
N ALA A 220 -24.24 19.02 18.34
CA ALA A 220 -23.47 18.12 19.18
C ALA A 220 -23.37 18.68 20.63
N PRO A 221 -23.62 17.87 21.67
CA PRO A 221 -23.49 18.31 23.05
C PRO A 221 -22.04 18.71 23.35
N SER A 222 -21.84 19.97 23.71
CA SER A 222 -20.53 20.52 24.06
C SER A 222 -20.28 20.35 25.56
N ASN A 223 -19.61 19.26 25.92
CA ASN A 223 -19.14 19.07 27.29
C ASN A 223 -17.94 20.00 27.55
N ARG A 224 -18.01 20.84 28.59
CA ARG A 224 -16.91 21.74 28.94
C ARG A 224 -15.65 20.92 29.28
N PRO A 225 -14.48 21.23 28.68
CA PRO A 225 -13.25 20.50 28.94
C PRO A 225 -12.82 20.64 30.41
N ALA A 226 -12.24 19.58 30.98
CA ALA A 226 -11.78 19.58 32.37
C ALA A 226 -10.69 20.64 32.63
N LYS A 227 -10.77 21.35 33.77
CA LYS A 227 -9.69 22.25 34.23
C LYS A 227 -8.38 21.46 34.40
N LYS A 228 -7.27 21.97 33.85
CA LYS A 228 -5.93 21.33 33.83
C LYS A 228 -5.92 19.93 33.20
N MET A 229 -6.65 19.76 32.09
CA MET A 229 -6.80 18.51 31.35
C MET A 229 -5.48 17.74 31.13
N TRP A 230 -4.43 18.42 30.64
CA TRP A 230 -3.12 17.80 30.36
C TRP A 230 -2.50 17.11 31.58
N LYS A 231 -2.47 17.76 32.75
CA LYS A 231 -1.86 17.20 33.96
C LYS A 231 -2.64 15.97 34.45
N LYS A 232 -3.98 16.06 34.43
CA LYS A 232 -4.85 14.94 34.79
C LYS A 232 -4.71 13.76 33.83
N SER A 233 -4.60 14.02 32.53
CA SER A 233 -4.34 12.97 31.52
C SER A 233 -3.00 12.28 31.78
N LEU A 234 -1.94 13.05 32.06
CA LEU A 234 -0.61 12.48 32.28
C LEU A 234 -0.54 11.63 33.56
N GLU A 235 -1.16 12.09 34.65
CA GLU A 235 -1.27 11.31 35.89
C GLU A 235 -2.10 10.04 35.69
N PHE A 236 -3.16 10.11 34.87
CA PHE A 236 -3.98 8.95 34.54
C PHE A 236 -3.22 7.90 33.74
N VAL A 237 -2.47 8.31 32.73
CA VAL A 237 -1.66 7.41 31.88
C VAL A 237 -0.55 6.69 32.65
N ARG A 238 -0.09 7.28 33.77
CA ARG A 238 0.93 6.65 34.64
C ARG A 238 0.42 5.48 35.47
N LYS A 239 -0.91 5.28 35.57
CA LYS A 239 -1.46 4.11 36.26
C LYS A 239 -1.12 2.86 35.45
N LEU A 240 -0.62 1.82 36.13
CA LEU A 240 -0.19 0.58 35.49
C LEU A 240 -1.27 -0.03 34.58
N GLU A 241 -2.52 -0.07 35.04
CA GLU A 241 -3.66 -0.58 34.25
C GLU A 241 -3.89 0.21 32.95
N VAL A 242 -3.74 1.54 32.98
CA VAL A 242 -3.91 2.40 31.80
C VAL A 242 -2.72 2.24 30.86
N PHE A 243 -1.51 2.11 31.41
CA PHE A 243 -0.31 1.85 30.62
C PHE A 243 -0.42 0.51 29.87
N LEU A 244 -0.82 -0.57 30.54
CA LEU A 244 -1.05 -1.88 29.91
C LEU A 244 -2.13 -1.80 28.83
N PHE A 245 -3.20 -1.03 29.07
CA PHE A 245 -4.23 -0.77 28.07
C PHE A 245 -3.70 -0.02 26.84
N ILE A 246 -2.80 0.95 27.03
CA ILE A 246 -2.14 1.66 25.92
C ILE A 246 -1.27 0.70 25.09
N VAL A 247 -0.49 -0.16 25.75
CA VAL A 247 0.33 -1.18 25.07
C VAL A 247 -0.56 -2.13 24.26
N LEU A 248 -1.66 -2.61 24.84
CA LEU A 248 -2.65 -3.41 24.15
C LEU A 248 -3.19 -2.71 22.88
N LEU A 249 -3.57 -1.44 22.98
CA LEU A 249 -4.07 -0.68 21.83
C LEU A 249 -3.04 -0.54 20.71
N LEU A 250 -1.76 -0.36 21.06
CA LEU A 250 -0.66 -0.31 20.11
C LEU A 250 -0.41 -1.66 19.43
N VAL A 251 -0.42 -2.77 20.19
CA VAL A 251 -0.25 -4.13 19.64
C VAL A 251 -1.40 -4.48 18.70
N ALA A 252 -2.65 -4.30 19.15
CA ALA A 252 -3.84 -4.54 18.34
C ALA A 252 -3.87 -3.59 17.12
N GLY A 253 -3.52 -2.32 17.31
CA GLY A 253 -3.48 -1.31 16.24
C GLY A 253 -2.42 -1.63 15.18
N SER A 254 -1.28 -2.18 15.61
CA SER A 254 -0.26 -2.65 14.68
C SER A 254 -0.70 -3.87 13.87
N SER A 255 -1.47 -4.77 14.47
CA SER A 255 -2.02 -5.93 13.77
C SER A 255 -3.09 -5.51 12.77
N PHE A 256 -4.02 -4.65 13.20
CA PHE A 256 -5.04 -4.04 12.34
C PHE A 256 -4.42 -3.27 11.18
N GLY A 257 -3.41 -2.44 11.44
CA GLY A 257 -2.75 -1.64 10.40
C GLY A 257 -2.02 -2.48 9.36
N PHE A 258 -1.36 -3.55 9.79
CA PHE A 258 -0.74 -4.52 8.87
C PHE A 258 -1.81 -5.14 7.96
N GLN A 259 -2.91 -5.65 8.53
CA GLN A 259 -4.01 -6.23 7.78
C GLN A 259 -4.60 -5.21 6.79
N ALA A 260 -4.86 -3.99 7.24
CA ALA A 260 -5.51 -2.95 6.44
C ALA A 260 -4.72 -2.54 5.19
N VAL A 261 -3.39 -2.67 5.18
CA VAL A 261 -2.54 -2.32 4.05
C VAL A 261 -2.14 -3.54 3.22
N TYR A 262 -1.66 -4.59 3.88
CA TYR A 262 -1.00 -5.70 3.21
C TYR A 262 -1.93 -6.81 2.71
N VAL A 263 -3.16 -6.89 3.21
CA VAL A 263 -4.15 -7.86 2.68
C VAL A 263 -4.44 -7.57 1.22
N SER A 264 -4.75 -6.33 0.87
CA SER A 264 -5.02 -5.94 -0.51
C SER A 264 -3.81 -6.16 -1.42
N TRP A 265 -2.61 -5.87 -0.92
CA TRP A 265 -1.36 -6.08 -1.68
C TRP A 265 -1.11 -7.57 -1.92
N TYR A 266 -1.21 -8.40 -0.89
CA TYR A 266 -1.01 -9.83 -1.04
C TYR A 266 -2.06 -10.48 -1.95
N LEU A 267 -3.33 -10.04 -1.86
CA LEU A 267 -4.37 -10.48 -2.79
C LEU A 267 -4.02 -10.14 -4.24
N GLN A 268 -3.46 -8.95 -4.51
CA GLN A 268 -2.98 -8.60 -5.84
C GLN A 268 -1.81 -9.49 -6.29
N GLU A 269 -0.85 -9.79 -5.41
CA GLU A 269 0.29 -10.68 -5.71
C GLU A 269 -0.15 -12.08 -6.14
N ILE A 270 -1.21 -12.63 -5.53
CA ILE A 270 -1.76 -13.95 -5.90
C ILE A 270 -2.80 -13.89 -7.03
N GLY A 271 -2.93 -12.76 -7.72
CA GLY A 271 -3.76 -12.61 -8.92
C GLY A 271 -5.25 -12.32 -8.66
N ALA A 272 -5.63 -11.81 -7.48
CA ALA A 272 -7.01 -11.41 -7.21
C ALA A 272 -7.45 -10.24 -8.10
N SER A 273 -8.68 -10.31 -8.60
CA SER A 273 -9.29 -9.17 -9.31
C SER A 273 -9.64 -8.03 -8.34
N ASP A 274 -9.73 -6.80 -8.84
CA ASP A 274 -10.10 -5.63 -8.04
C ASP A 274 -11.48 -5.78 -7.38
N LEU A 275 -12.38 -6.54 -8.01
CA LEU A 275 -13.68 -6.89 -7.44
C LEU A 275 -13.53 -7.80 -6.22
N VAL A 276 -12.69 -8.84 -6.28
CA VAL A 276 -12.45 -9.75 -5.14
C VAL A 276 -11.87 -8.98 -3.96
N ILE A 277 -10.92 -8.08 -4.21
CA ILE A 277 -10.33 -7.23 -3.17
C ILE A 277 -11.41 -6.33 -2.53
N GLY A 278 -12.25 -5.71 -3.34
CA GLY A 278 -13.36 -4.88 -2.88
C GLY A 278 -14.39 -5.68 -2.06
N VAL A 279 -14.82 -6.83 -2.56
CA VAL A 279 -15.78 -7.74 -1.88
C VAL A 279 -15.21 -8.26 -0.57
N SER A 280 -13.96 -8.73 -0.56
CA SER A 280 -13.26 -9.17 0.65
C SER A 280 -13.23 -8.06 1.71
N ARG A 281 -12.99 -6.81 1.30
CA ARG A 281 -12.98 -5.70 2.26
C ARG A 281 -14.39 -5.33 2.76
N GLY A 282 -15.39 -5.43 1.90
CA GLY A 282 -16.78 -5.10 2.22
C GLY A 282 -17.44 -6.14 3.14
N ILE A 283 -17.23 -7.44 2.88
CA ILE A 283 -17.92 -8.54 3.59
C ILE A 283 -17.65 -8.52 5.11
N ASN A 284 -16.48 -8.02 5.52
CA ASN A 284 -16.11 -7.75 6.90
C ASN A 284 -17.21 -6.97 7.64
N GLY A 285 -17.81 -5.97 6.97
CA GLY A 285 -18.92 -5.21 7.53
C GLY A 285 -20.17 -6.05 7.75
N LEU A 286 -20.52 -6.91 6.79
CA LEU A 286 -21.69 -7.79 6.89
C LEU A 286 -21.57 -8.75 8.08
N TYR A 287 -20.40 -9.38 8.26
CA TYR A 287 -20.17 -10.27 9.40
C TYR A 287 -20.27 -9.55 10.75
N GLY A 288 -19.86 -8.28 10.81
CA GLY A 288 -19.94 -7.47 12.03
C GLY A 288 -21.37 -7.11 12.46
N LEU A 289 -22.33 -7.04 11.53
CA LEU A 289 -23.69 -6.55 11.80
C LEU A 289 -24.40 -7.24 12.98
N PRO A 290 -24.59 -8.58 13.00
CA PRO A 290 -25.30 -9.23 14.09
C PRO A 290 -24.59 -9.08 15.44
N PHE A 291 -23.25 -9.09 15.44
CA PHE A 291 -22.45 -8.99 16.65
C PHE A 291 -22.43 -7.58 17.23
N LEU A 292 -22.49 -6.56 16.38
CA LEU A 292 -22.57 -5.17 16.84
C LEU A 292 -23.94 -4.80 17.35
N TYR A 293 -25.00 -5.27 16.68
CA TYR A 293 -26.36 -5.12 17.16
C TYR A 293 -26.53 -5.75 18.55
N SER A 294 -25.93 -6.91 18.77
CA SER A 294 -25.93 -7.64 20.05
C SER A 294 -24.72 -7.34 20.96
N SER A 295 -23.93 -6.30 20.66
CA SER A 295 -22.63 -6.07 21.33
C SER A 295 -22.73 -5.89 22.85
N LYS A 296 -23.78 -5.24 23.34
CA LYS A 296 -24.05 -5.11 24.79
C LYS A 296 -24.15 -6.48 25.48
N TRP A 297 -24.81 -7.45 24.86
CA TRP A 297 -24.97 -8.81 25.40
C TRP A 297 -23.63 -9.56 25.42
N TRP A 298 -22.86 -9.47 24.34
CA TRP A 298 -21.54 -10.10 24.27
C TRP A 298 -20.58 -9.53 25.31
N ILE A 299 -20.53 -8.20 25.44
CA ILE A 299 -19.63 -7.53 26.37
C ILE A 299 -20.05 -7.79 27.81
N SER A 300 -21.34 -7.76 28.14
CA SER A 300 -21.81 -8.05 29.51
C SER A 300 -21.56 -9.51 29.90
N ARG A 301 -21.62 -10.45 28.96
CA ARG A 301 -21.44 -11.88 29.24
C ARG A 301 -19.98 -12.31 29.33
N VAL A 302 -19.13 -11.78 28.44
CA VAL A 302 -17.71 -12.16 28.34
C VAL A 302 -16.81 -11.25 29.19
N GLY A 303 -17.14 -9.96 29.29
CA GLY A 303 -16.31 -8.93 29.92
C GLY A 303 -15.31 -8.29 28.95
N GLU A 304 -15.01 -7.01 29.14
CA GLU A 304 -14.17 -6.21 28.24
C GLU A 304 -12.75 -6.77 28.14
N ARG A 305 -12.13 -7.11 29.28
CA ARG A 305 -10.74 -7.60 29.33
C ARG A 305 -10.57 -8.92 28.57
N LYS A 306 -11.52 -9.85 28.70
CA LYS A 306 -11.50 -11.12 27.96
C LYS A 306 -11.70 -10.91 26.46
N ILE A 307 -12.54 -9.94 26.06
CA ILE A 307 -12.70 -9.55 24.64
C ILE A 307 -11.37 -9.02 24.08
N PHE A 308 -10.58 -8.28 24.85
CA PHE A 308 -9.25 -7.84 24.40
C PHE A 308 -8.33 -9.01 24.07
N VAL A 309 -8.31 -10.04 24.91
CA VAL A 309 -7.53 -11.27 24.68
C VAL A 309 -8.04 -12.01 23.44
N LEU A 310 -9.37 -12.17 23.31
CA LEU A 310 -9.98 -12.78 22.13
C LEU A 310 -9.68 -12.02 20.84
N ALA A 311 -9.56 -10.69 20.89
CA ALA A 311 -9.20 -9.87 19.74
C ALA A 311 -7.76 -10.12 19.28
N LEU A 312 -6.80 -10.22 20.22
CA LEU A 312 -5.41 -10.57 19.90
C LEU A 312 -5.30 -11.96 19.29
N LEU A 313 -6.00 -12.96 19.86
CA LEU A 313 -6.10 -14.29 19.27
C LEU A 313 -6.74 -14.25 17.88
N GLY A 314 -7.79 -13.45 17.69
CA GLY A 314 -8.43 -13.23 16.40
C GLY A 314 -7.48 -12.66 15.35
N HIS A 315 -6.57 -11.74 15.73
CA HIS A 315 -5.51 -11.28 14.83
C HIS A 315 -4.53 -12.39 14.45
N ALA A 316 -4.16 -13.26 15.40
CA ALA A 316 -3.27 -14.40 15.12
C ALA A 316 -3.92 -15.40 14.16
N ILE A 317 -5.19 -15.74 14.39
CA ILE A 317 -5.97 -16.64 13.52
C ILE A 317 -6.11 -16.04 12.11
N PHE A 318 -6.38 -14.73 12.00
CA PHE A 318 -6.44 -14.04 10.72
C PHE A 318 -5.12 -14.20 9.95
N CYS A 319 -3.99 -13.83 10.57
CA CYS A 319 -2.68 -13.91 9.92
C CYS A 319 -2.30 -15.34 9.54
N PHE A 320 -2.64 -16.31 10.39
CA PHE A 320 -2.42 -17.73 10.12
C PHE A 320 -3.23 -18.22 8.93
N SER A 321 -4.52 -17.87 8.88
CA SER A 321 -5.40 -18.25 7.78
C SER A 321 -4.93 -17.63 6.46
N PHE A 322 -4.49 -16.37 6.46
CA PHE A 322 -3.90 -15.72 5.28
C PHE A 322 -2.57 -16.35 4.86
N SER A 323 -1.75 -16.81 5.79
CA SER A 323 -0.48 -17.51 5.46
C SER A 323 -0.70 -18.83 4.73
N LEU A 324 -1.81 -19.53 5.02
CA LEU A 324 -2.17 -20.79 4.37
C LEU A 324 -2.97 -20.59 3.08
N MET A 325 -3.46 -19.38 2.83
CA MET A 325 -4.29 -19.07 1.68
C MET A 325 -3.53 -19.32 0.37
N LEU A 326 -4.21 -19.99 -0.56
CA LEU A 326 -3.73 -20.29 -1.91
C LEU A 326 -4.64 -19.62 -2.94
N GLU A 327 -5.96 -19.75 -2.76
CA GLU A 327 -6.96 -19.12 -3.63
C GLU A 327 -7.47 -17.79 -3.05
N PRO A 328 -7.54 -16.71 -3.84
CA PRO A 328 -7.97 -15.40 -3.37
C PRO A 328 -9.35 -15.36 -2.72
N TRP A 329 -10.30 -16.17 -3.20
CA TRP A 329 -11.68 -16.15 -2.73
C TRP A 329 -11.85 -16.55 -1.26
N PHE A 330 -10.90 -17.30 -0.68
CA PHE A 330 -10.94 -17.64 0.74
C PHE A 330 -10.78 -16.41 1.64
N SER A 331 -10.24 -15.29 1.12
CA SER A 331 -10.12 -14.05 1.88
C SER A 331 -11.48 -13.55 2.40
N VAL A 332 -12.54 -13.78 1.64
CA VAL A 332 -13.92 -13.45 2.02
C VAL A 332 -14.31 -14.16 3.31
N VAL A 333 -14.00 -15.45 3.42
CA VAL A 333 -14.33 -16.24 4.62
C VAL A 333 -13.43 -15.87 5.79
N ILE A 334 -12.13 -15.65 5.54
CA ILE A 334 -11.16 -15.31 6.59
C ILE A 334 -11.52 -13.98 7.25
N GLU A 335 -12.07 -13.03 6.49
CA GLU A 335 -12.56 -11.74 6.99
C GLU A 335 -13.66 -11.89 8.05
N ALA A 336 -14.31 -13.05 8.23
CA ALA A 336 -15.21 -13.29 9.35
C ALA A 336 -14.51 -13.15 10.72
N THR A 337 -13.21 -13.40 10.81
CA THR A 337 -12.43 -13.21 12.05
C THR A 337 -12.39 -11.74 12.51
N SER A 338 -12.74 -10.80 11.62
CA SER A 338 -12.90 -9.37 11.94
C SER A 338 -13.94 -9.06 13.01
N ILE A 339 -14.91 -9.96 13.21
CA ILE A 339 -15.91 -9.86 14.28
C ILE A 339 -15.22 -9.67 15.63
N LEU A 340 -14.23 -10.52 15.92
CA LEU A 340 -13.51 -10.53 17.19
C LEU A 340 -12.40 -9.48 17.21
N ASN A 341 -11.57 -9.45 16.17
CA ASN A 341 -10.36 -8.64 16.16
C ASN A 341 -10.62 -7.14 15.98
N TYR A 342 -11.78 -6.76 15.44
CA TYR A 342 -12.10 -5.35 15.16
C TYR A 342 -13.45 -4.91 15.74
N HIS A 343 -14.56 -5.56 15.37
CA HIS A 343 -15.90 -5.05 15.66
C HIS A 343 -16.21 -5.05 17.16
N LEU A 344 -16.20 -6.21 17.79
CA LEU A 344 -16.45 -6.34 19.23
C LEU A 344 -15.33 -5.69 20.05
N PHE A 345 -14.08 -5.83 19.61
CA PHE A 345 -12.93 -5.19 20.23
C PHE A 345 -13.11 -3.68 20.38
N TRP A 346 -13.47 -2.97 19.30
CA TRP A 346 -13.60 -1.50 19.37
C TRP A 346 -14.76 -1.06 20.27
N VAL A 347 -15.88 -1.80 20.28
CA VAL A 347 -16.98 -1.49 21.21
C VAL A 347 -16.55 -1.71 22.66
N ALA A 348 -15.83 -2.80 22.96
CA ALA A 348 -15.28 -3.07 24.28
C ALA A 348 -14.28 -1.97 24.72
N VAL A 349 -13.42 -1.50 23.80
CA VAL A 349 -12.50 -0.38 24.05
C VAL A 349 -13.27 0.89 24.44
N MET A 350 -14.32 1.26 23.69
CA MET A 350 -15.10 2.46 23.99
C MET A 350 -15.82 2.37 25.34
N GLN A 351 -16.40 1.20 25.66
CA GLN A 351 -17.04 0.98 26.96
C GLN A 351 -16.03 0.99 28.11
N TYR A 352 -14.89 0.33 27.92
CA TYR A 352 -13.82 0.29 28.92
C TYR A 352 -13.27 1.69 29.22
N VAL A 353 -12.97 2.49 28.17
CA VAL A 353 -12.52 3.88 28.33
C VAL A 353 -13.56 4.69 29.10
N THR A 354 -14.85 4.52 28.81
CA THR A 354 -15.93 5.23 29.51
C THR A 354 -15.97 4.86 31.01
N LYS A 355 -15.65 3.62 31.38
CA LYS A 355 -15.59 3.15 32.77
C LYS A 355 -14.39 3.66 33.56
N ILE A 356 -13.21 3.70 32.93
CA ILE A 356 -11.96 4.06 33.63
C ILE A 356 -11.66 5.56 33.59
N ALA A 357 -12.23 6.29 32.64
CA ALA A 357 -11.94 7.70 32.42
C ALA A 357 -12.43 8.56 33.59
N PRO A 358 -11.60 9.49 34.11
CA PRO A 358 -12.04 10.48 35.07
C PRO A 358 -13.11 11.40 34.48
N ASP A 359 -13.96 11.97 35.35
CA ASP A 359 -14.98 12.93 34.94
C ASP A 359 -14.38 14.09 34.15
N GLY A 360 -14.99 14.38 32.99
CA GLY A 360 -14.54 15.42 32.06
C GLY A 360 -13.33 15.06 31.18
N LEU A 361 -12.79 13.83 31.25
CA LEU A 361 -11.72 13.33 30.37
C LEU A 361 -12.15 12.22 29.40
N GLN A 362 -13.41 11.78 29.44
CA GLN A 362 -13.89 10.67 28.60
C GLN A 362 -13.63 10.89 27.11
N ALA A 363 -14.02 12.06 26.57
CA ALA A 363 -13.80 12.40 25.17
C ALA A 363 -12.31 12.36 24.81
N THR A 364 -11.44 12.96 25.64
CA THR A 364 -9.99 12.96 25.44
C THR A 364 -9.41 11.56 25.39
N LEU A 365 -9.81 10.67 26.32
CA LEU A 365 -9.30 9.31 26.37
C LEU A 365 -9.84 8.43 25.23
N LYS A 366 -11.09 8.64 24.78
CA LYS A 366 -11.64 7.96 23.59
C LYS A 366 -10.86 8.35 22.33
N VAL A 367 -10.59 9.64 22.13
CA VAL A 367 -9.76 10.12 21.01
C VAL A 367 -8.32 9.60 21.11
N MET A 368 -7.74 9.60 22.30
CA MET A 368 -6.39 9.06 22.54
C MET A 368 -6.32 7.56 22.20
N ALA A 369 -7.29 6.76 22.66
CA ALA A 369 -7.36 5.34 22.35
C ALA A 369 -7.48 5.09 20.84
N GLY A 370 -8.32 5.87 20.15
CA GLY A 370 -8.47 5.80 18.70
C GLY A 370 -7.19 6.17 17.95
N SER A 371 -6.48 7.18 18.45
CA SER A 371 -5.23 7.65 17.86
C SER A 371 -4.09 6.63 18.04
N LEU A 372 -3.99 6.01 19.21
CA LEU A 372 -3.02 4.95 19.47
C LEU A 372 -3.27 3.74 18.56
N HIS A 373 -4.51 3.29 18.43
CA HIS A 373 -4.84 2.10 17.66
C HIS A 373 -4.81 2.35 16.13
N PHE A 374 -5.54 3.35 15.63
CA PHE A 374 -5.74 3.56 14.19
C PHE A 374 -4.68 4.40 13.50
N ASN A 375 -3.89 5.19 14.25
CA ASN A 375 -2.84 6.04 13.70
C ASN A 375 -1.45 5.51 14.07
N ILE A 376 -1.07 5.57 15.35
CA ILE A 376 0.30 5.25 15.78
C ILE A 376 0.60 3.75 15.55
N GLY A 377 -0.27 2.86 16.01
CA GLY A 377 -0.14 1.42 15.79
C GLY A 377 -0.10 1.09 14.29
N ARG A 378 -1.00 1.71 13.50
CA ARG A 378 -1.02 1.55 12.04
C ARG A 378 0.29 2.03 11.39
N LEU A 379 0.80 3.19 11.76
CA LEU A 379 2.05 3.74 11.24
C LEU A 379 3.23 2.78 11.47
N ILE A 380 3.40 2.31 12.71
CA ILE A 380 4.43 1.34 13.07
C ILE A 380 4.31 0.09 12.19
N SER A 381 3.08 -0.42 12.01
CA SER A 381 2.84 -1.62 11.22
C SER A 381 3.08 -1.43 9.72
N THR A 382 2.82 -0.25 9.16
CA THR A 382 3.08 0.04 7.75
C THR A 382 4.57 0.19 7.48
N MET A 383 5.34 0.74 8.43
CA MET A 383 6.78 0.82 8.28
C MET A 383 7.42 -0.56 8.40
N VAL A 384 7.16 -1.26 9.50
CA VAL A 384 7.73 -2.59 9.77
C VAL A 384 7.20 -3.62 8.78
N GLY A 385 5.90 -3.59 8.50
CA GLY A 385 5.26 -4.49 7.54
C GLY A 385 5.76 -4.28 6.12
N GLY A 386 6.04 -3.05 5.72
CA GLY A 386 6.56 -2.74 4.38
C GLY A 386 7.95 -3.33 4.17
N TYR A 387 8.80 -3.21 5.19
CA TYR A 387 10.12 -3.83 5.21
C TYR A 387 10.06 -5.37 5.17
N ILE A 388 9.17 -5.98 5.98
CA ILE A 388 8.98 -7.45 5.95
C ILE A 388 8.45 -7.89 4.58
N MET A 389 7.49 -7.16 4.02
CA MET A 389 6.88 -7.46 2.74
C MET A 389 7.88 -7.39 1.59
N SER A 390 8.78 -6.40 1.61
CA SER A 390 9.78 -6.23 0.56
C SER A 390 10.84 -7.33 0.54
N ILE A 391 11.16 -7.93 1.69
CA ILE A 391 12.18 -8.98 1.80
C ILE A 391 11.57 -10.37 1.56
N PHE A 392 10.43 -10.65 2.18
CA PHE A 392 9.88 -12.00 2.27
C PHE A 392 8.66 -12.25 1.37
N GLY A 393 8.06 -11.19 0.78
CA GLY A 393 6.79 -11.27 0.06
C GLY A 393 5.59 -11.56 0.97
N GLY A 394 4.39 -11.59 0.38
CA GLY A 394 3.11 -11.72 1.10
C GLY A 394 3.02 -12.89 2.07
N ARG A 395 3.11 -14.11 1.56
CA ARG A 395 2.87 -15.33 2.35
C ARG A 395 3.77 -15.42 3.59
N MET A 396 5.06 -15.15 3.43
CA MET A 396 6.02 -15.21 4.53
C MET A 396 5.84 -14.03 5.49
N ALA A 397 5.47 -12.84 5.02
CA ALA A 397 5.16 -11.71 5.89
C ALA A 397 4.00 -12.02 6.85
N PHE A 398 2.93 -12.66 6.37
CA PHE A 398 1.83 -13.14 7.22
C PHE A 398 2.29 -14.22 8.21
N THR A 399 3.16 -15.13 7.78
CA THR A 399 3.71 -16.19 8.66
C THR A 399 4.56 -15.60 9.80
N VAL A 400 5.43 -14.62 9.51
CA VAL A 400 6.23 -13.93 10.53
C VAL A 400 5.33 -13.23 11.56
N LYS A 401 4.22 -12.62 11.12
CA LYS A 401 3.26 -12.00 12.03
C LYS A 401 2.59 -13.00 12.96
N VAL A 402 2.33 -14.23 12.51
CA VAL A 402 1.81 -15.31 13.37
C VAL A 402 2.78 -15.67 14.48
N ALA A 403 4.10 -15.60 14.25
CA ALA A 403 5.09 -15.91 15.28
C ALA A 403 5.22 -14.80 16.34
N VAL A 404 4.97 -13.54 15.96
CA VAL A 404 5.12 -12.37 16.86
C VAL A 404 3.94 -12.21 17.82
N LEU A 405 2.71 -12.45 17.38
CA LEU A 405 1.49 -12.31 18.20
C LEU A 405 1.41 -13.21 19.46
N PRO A 406 1.87 -14.48 19.45
CA PRO A 406 1.98 -15.33 20.63
C PRO A 406 3.34 -15.21 21.35
N GLY A 407 4.14 -14.19 21.01
CA GLY A 407 5.42 -13.92 21.69
C GLY A 407 5.24 -13.74 23.19
N LYS A 408 6.31 -14.04 23.96
CA LYS A 408 6.28 -14.05 25.43
C LYS A 408 5.65 -12.79 26.02
N GLU A 409 6.03 -11.61 25.52
CA GLU A 409 5.53 -10.31 25.99
C GLU A 409 4.02 -10.13 25.78
N VAL A 410 3.49 -10.55 24.63
CA VAL A 410 2.05 -10.46 24.33
C VAL A 410 1.28 -11.51 25.14
N LYS A 411 1.86 -12.69 25.36
CA LYS A 411 1.29 -13.71 26.23
C LYS A 411 1.21 -13.24 27.68
N ASP A 412 2.27 -12.63 28.21
CA ASP A 412 2.30 -12.08 29.56
C ASP A 412 1.26 -10.94 29.69
N LEU A 413 1.14 -10.08 28.66
CA LEU A 413 0.09 -9.07 28.59
C LEU A 413 -1.32 -9.68 28.61
N MET A 414 -1.56 -10.77 27.86
CA MET A 414 -2.85 -11.46 27.84
C MET A 414 -3.19 -12.06 29.21
N LEU A 415 -2.22 -12.65 29.91
CA LEU A 415 -2.40 -13.21 31.25
C LEU A 415 -2.79 -12.11 32.26
N LEU A 416 -2.13 -10.95 32.21
CA LEU A 416 -2.44 -9.79 33.07
C LEU A 416 -3.87 -9.25 32.88
N PHE A 417 -4.50 -9.47 31.72
CA PHE A 417 -5.89 -9.09 31.49
C PHE A 417 -6.91 -10.19 31.89
N LEU A 418 -6.44 -11.43 32.07
CA LEU A 418 -7.28 -12.55 32.50
C LEU A 418 -7.36 -12.67 34.03
N GLU A 419 -6.35 -12.17 34.74
CA GLU A 419 -6.35 -11.89 36.18
C GLU A 419 -7.25 -10.69 36.54
#